data_AF-A0AAD7NDU6-F1
#
_entry.id   AF-A0AAD7NDU6-F1
#
_cell.length_a   1.000
_cell.length_b   1.000
_cell.length_c   1.000
_cell.angle_alpha   90.00
_cell.angle_beta   90.00
_cell.angle_gamma   90.00
#
_symmetry.space_group_name_H-M   'P 1'
#
loop_
_entity.id
_entity.type
_entity.pdbx_description
1 polymer ?
#
loop_
_entity_poly.entity_id
_entity_poly.type
_entity_poly.pdbx_seq_one_letter_code
_entity_poly.pdbx_strand_id
1 'polypeptide(L)'
;QTLSVSPYLNAHLQMCFILAFDLMRRPRSDESFMARVDIGVEPTDILQFLSIYSGQPTGGKVPGMVQLNVFTPLRNDFLGDAGLTAWRNTRLSLDGEPQAGRPVGTVIVSKANALYSAIQIVIMEPAFDVLRGSPTFTQISGLTGKSTQKPVDIGSCLEIMNKHIHADSKNQLSLRMEMTPGDIQVIR
;
A
#
# COMPACT_ATOMS: atom_id res chain seq x y z
N GLN A 1 1.30 -8.15 -10.86
CA GLN A 1 1.56 -6.71 -11.08
C GLN A 1 1.56 -6.02 -9.73
N THR A 2 2.46 -5.08 -9.53
CA THR A 2 3.02 -4.81 -8.20
C THR A 2 2.82 -3.35 -7.82
N LEU A 3 2.33 -3.10 -6.61
CA LEU A 3 2.17 -1.74 -6.04
C LEU A 3 3.43 -0.87 -6.14
N SER A 4 4.60 -1.50 -6.25
CA SER A 4 5.90 -0.84 -6.38
C SER A 4 6.17 -0.19 -7.74
N VAL A 5 5.38 -0.46 -8.78
CA VAL A 5 5.63 0.10 -10.13
C VAL A 5 5.23 1.57 -10.22
N SER A 6 4.26 2.02 -9.42
CA SER A 6 3.92 3.45 -9.31
C SER A 6 4.85 4.13 -8.31
N PRO A 7 5.66 5.12 -8.72
CA PRO A 7 6.53 5.86 -7.80
C PRO A 7 5.73 6.51 -6.66
N TYR A 8 4.51 6.96 -6.95
CA TYR A 8 3.64 7.57 -5.96
C TYR A 8 3.18 6.58 -4.89
N LEU A 9 2.67 5.41 -5.31
CA LEU A 9 2.27 4.35 -4.37
C LEU A 9 3.49 3.83 -3.61
N ASN A 10 4.62 3.64 -4.29
CA ASN A 10 5.85 3.18 -3.68
C ASN A 10 6.36 4.15 -2.59
N ALA A 11 6.34 5.46 -2.84
CA ALA A 11 6.73 6.46 -1.85
C ALA A 11 5.85 6.42 -0.59
N HIS A 12 4.52 6.29 -0.74
CA HIS A 12 3.60 6.18 0.40
C HIS A 12 3.77 4.86 1.15
N LEU A 13 4.09 3.78 0.45
CA LEU A 13 4.38 2.49 1.06
C LEU A 13 5.70 2.53 1.86
N GLN A 14 6.72 3.23 1.36
CA GLN A 14 7.94 3.52 2.12
C GLN A 14 7.63 4.32 3.39
N MET A 15 6.78 5.35 3.31
CA MET A 15 6.34 6.11 4.49
C MET A 15 5.64 5.23 5.52
N CYS A 16 4.79 4.28 5.08
CA CYS A 16 4.19 3.30 6.00
C CYS A 16 5.24 2.50 6.77
N PHE A 17 6.33 2.05 6.12
CA PHE A 17 7.43 1.39 6.84
C PHE A 17 8.12 2.32 7.83
N ILE A 18 8.45 3.54 7.42
CA ILE A 18 9.14 4.50 8.29
C ILE A 18 8.33 4.74 9.56
N LEU A 19 7.01 4.90 9.42
CA LEU A 19 6.08 5.10 10.54
C LEU A 19 5.92 3.84 11.39
N ALA A 20 5.70 2.68 10.77
CA ALA A 20 5.43 1.42 11.48
C ALA A 20 6.63 0.89 12.28
N PHE A 21 7.85 1.13 11.78
CA PHE A 21 9.10 0.64 12.39
C PHE A 21 9.89 1.74 13.10
N ASP A 22 9.33 2.94 13.24
CA ASP A 22 9.97 4.11 13.87
C ASP A 22 11.37 4.41 13.31
N LEU A 23 11.52 4.27 11.98
CA LEU A 23 12.82 4.41 11.30
C LEU A 23 13.35 5.84 11.35
N MET A 24 12.49 6.81 11.61
CA MET A 24 12.88 8.22 11.85
C MET A 24 13.79 8.34 13.07
N ARG A 25 13.51 7.59 14.14
CA ARG A 25 14.26 7.64 15.39
C ARG A 25 15.33 6.57 15.45
N ARG A 26 15.09 5.42 14.82
CA ARG A 26 15.95 4.24 14.86
C ARG A 26 16.23 3.74 13.44
N PRO A 27 17.03 4.47 12.64
CA PRO A 27 17.42 3.98 11.34
C PRO A 27 18.25 2.71 11.52
N ARG A 28 17.73 1.58 11.02
CA ARG A 28 18.44 0.30 10.97
C ARG A 28 18.45 -0.21 9.54
N SER A 29 19.56 -0.76 9.11
CA SER A 29 19.75 -1.23 7.73
C SER A 29 20.34 -2.63 7.64
N ASP A 30 20.74 -3.15 8.79
CA ASP A 30 21.19 -4.50 9.08
C ASP A 30 20.04 -5.47 9.39
N GLU A 31 18.81 -4.96 9.53
CA GLU A 31 17.62 -5.74 9.82
C GLU A 31 16.64 -5.73 8.63
N SER A 32 15.93 -6.85 8.45
CA SER A 32 14.79 -6.92 7.54
C SER A 32 13.54 -6.38 8.22
N PHE A 33 12.84 -5.45 7.58
CA PHE A 33 11.52 -5.00 8.04
C PHE A 33 10.45 -5.72 7.25
N MET A 34 9.35 -6.09 7.90
CA MET A 34 8.28 -6.82 7.23
C MET A 34 6.92 -6.23 7.50
N ALA A 35 6.09 -6.09 6.47
CA ALA A 35 4.70 -5.77 6.69
C ALA A 35 3.79 -6.60 5.79
N ARG A 36 2.58 -6.86 6.28
CA ARG A 36 1.47 -7.36 5.47
C ARG A 36 0.61 -6.19 5.05
N VAL A 37 0.26 -6.13 3.77
CA VAL A 37 -0.77 -5.26 3.24
C VAL A 37 -1.94 -6.12 2.81
N ASP A 38 -3.05 -5.98 3.52
CA ASP A 38 -4.30 -6.63 3.17
C ASP A 38 -5.01 -5.79 2.11
N ILE A 39 -5.38 -6.42 0.99
CA ILE A 39 -6.07 -5.78 -0.13
C ILE A 39 -7.50 -6.30 -0.28
N GLY A 40 -8.38 -5.39 -0.67
CA GLY A 40 -9.75 -5.67 -1.12
C GLY A 40 -9.93 -5.33 -2.60
N VAL A 41 -11.08 -5.68 -3.16
CA VAL A 41 -11.51 -5.17 -4.47
C VAL A 41 -12.84 -4.46 -4.25
N GLU A 42 -12.89 -3.17 -4.55
CA GLU A 42 -14.09 -2.34 -4.44
C GLU A 42 -14.59 -1.92 -5.82
N PRO A 43 -15.91 -1.69 -6.02
CA PRO A 43 -16.45 -1.15 -7.26
C PRO A 43 -15.76 0.14 -7.68
N THR A 44 -15.50 0.29 -8.97
CA THR A 44 -14.93 1.54 -9.50
C THR A 44 -15.89 2.74 -9.40
N ASP A 45 -17.19 2.46 -9.29
CA ASP A 45 -18.28 3.44 -9.21
C ASP A 45 -18.91 3.42 -7.81
N ILE A 46 -18.92 4.58 -7.15
CA ILE A 46 -19.46 4.75 -5.81
C ILE A 46 -20.96 4.42 -5.72
N LEU A 47 -21.74 4.66 -6.79
CA LEU A 47 -23.16 4.32 -6.81
C LEU A 47 -23.37 2.80 -6.82
N GLN A 48 -22.48 2.07 -7.48
CA GLN A 48 -22.49 0.59 -7.44
C GLN A 48 -22.09 0.07 -6.06
N PHE A 49 -21.11 0.69 -5.42
CA PHE A 49 -20.76 0.38 -4.02
C PHE A 49 -21.99 0.56 -3.10
N LEU A 50 -22.67 1.70 -3.16
CA LEU A 50 -23.86 1.96 -2.33
C LEU A 50 -25.00 0.98 -2.62
N SER A 51 -25.18 0.60 -3.89
CA SER A 51 -26.16 -0.42 -4.30
C SER A 51 -25.86 -1.79 -3.66
N ILE A 52 -24.61 -2.26 -3.78
CA ILE A 52 -24.15 -3.52 -3.19
C ILE A 52 -24.30 -3.51 -1.66
N TYR A 53 -23.82 -2.44 -1.02
CA TYR A 53 -23.91 -2.24 0.42
C TYR A 53 -25.36 -2.24 0.92
N SER A 54 -26.30 -1.73 0.11
CA SER A 54 -27.74 -1.75 0.43
C SER A 54 -28.42 -3.10 0.11
N GLY A 55 -27.65 -4.14 -0.23
CA GLY A 55 -28.15 -5.48 -0.56
C GLY A 55 -28.87 -5.56 -1.91
N GLN A 56 -28.78 -4.54 -2.76
CA GLN A 56 -29.43 -4.57 -4.06
C GLN A 56 -28.72 -5.54 -5.02
N PRO A 57 -29.46 -6.18 -5.95
CA PRO A 57 -28.85 -7.06 -6.94
C PRO A 57 -27.99 -6.25 -7.91
N THR A 58 -26.77 -6.74 -8.17
CA THR A 58 -25.89 -6.18 -9.20
C THR A 58 -26.29 -6.75 -10.56
N GLY A 59 -26.62 -5.86 -11.51
CA GLY A 59 -26.92 -6.25 -12.89
C GLY A 59 -25.66 -6.67 -13.64
N GLY A 60 -25.23 -7.92 -13.51
CA GLY A 60 -24.12 -8.49 -14.26
C GLY A 60 -22.74 -8.27 -13.64
N LYS A 61 -21.71 -8.13 -14.50
CA LYS A 61 -20.31 -8.01 -14.11
C LYS A 61 -20.02 -6.63 -13.53
N VAL A 62 -19.48 -6.59 -12.32
CA VAL A 62 -19.14 -5.34 -11.63
C VAL A 62 -17.65 -5.04 -11.83
N PRO A 63 -17.30 -3.91 -12.48
CA PRO A 63 -15.91 -3.47 -12.55
C PRO A 63 -15.43 -3.06 -11.15
N GLY A 64 -14.36 -3.70 -10.71
CA GLY A 64 -13.71 -3.46 -9.43
C GLY A 64 -12.30 -2.93 -9.56
N MET A 65 -11.73 -2.59 -8.42
CA MET A 65 -10.41 -2.00 -8.30
C MET A 65 -9.80 -2.33 -6.95
N VAL A 66 -8.51 -2.67 -6.97
CA VAL A 66 -7.78 -3.03 -5.76
C VAL A 66 -7.71 -1.85 -4.79
N GLN A 67 -8.07 -2.08 -3.54
CA GLN A 67 -7.91 -1.14 -2.43
C GLN A 67 -6.98 -1.71 -1.37
N LEU A 68 -6.22 -0.84 -0.73
CA LEU A 68 -5.31 -1.16 0.36
C LEU A 68 -6.07 -0.94 1.68
N ASN A 69 -6.33 -2.02 2.42
CA ASN A 69 -7.20 -1.97 3.60
C ASN A 69 -6.40 -1.74 4.87
N VAL A 70 -5.36 -2.54 5.09
CA VAL A 70 -4.59 -2.53 6.35
C VAL A 70 -3.12 -2.75 6.05
N PHE A 71 -2.25 -2.00 6.73
CA PHE A 71 -0.80 -2.22 6.78
C PHE A 71 -0.45 -2.71 8.18
N THR A 72 -0.05 -3.98 8.28
CA THR A 72 0.27 -4.64 9.55
C THR A 72 1.76 -4.92 9.61
N PRO A 73 2.53 -4.29 10.53
CA PRO A 73 3.92 -4.68 10.75
C PRO A 73 3.97 -6.13 11.24
N LEU A 74 4.88 -6.91 10.68
CA LEU A 74 5.12 -8.30 11.04
C LEU A 74 6.45 -8.44 11.76
N ARG A 75 6.57 -9.55 12.49
CA ARG A 75 7.84 -9.98 13.09
C ARG A 75 8.67 -10.73 12.05
N ASN A 76 9.99 -10.68 12.20
CA ASN A 76 10.94 -11.22 11.20
C ASN A 76 10.89 -12.75 11.05
N ASP A 77 10.34 -13.46 12.04
CA ASP A 77 10.10 -14.91 12.00
C ASP A 77 9.08 -15.33 10.94
N PHE A 78 8.37 -14.37 10.33
CA PHE A 78 7.42 -14.63 9.26
C PHE A 78 8.07 -14.76 7.87
N LEU A 79 9.28 -14.22 7.66
CA LEU A 79 10.06 -14.47 6.44
C LEU A 79 10.61 -15.90 6.53
N GLY A 80 9.93 -16.87 5.93
CA GLY A 80 10.57 -18.15 5.62
C GLY A 80 11.86 -17.94 4.81
N ASP A 81 12.67 -18.98 4.65
CA ASP A 81 14.02 -18.89 4.06
C ASP A 81 14.08 -18.19 2.70
N ALA A 82 13.07 -18.41 1.85
CA ALA A 82 12.96 -17.76 0.54
C ALA A 82 12.84 -16.23 0.66
N GLY A 83 12.08 -15.76 1.63
CA GLY A 83 11.92 -14.34 1.91
C GLY A 83 13.21 -13.71 2.42
N LEU A 84 13.87 -14.35 3.39
CA LEU A 84 15.16 -13.87 3.91
C LEU A 84 16.22 -13.83 2.81
N THR A 85 16.22 -14.81 1.92
CA THR A 85 17.11 -14.86 0.76
C THR A 85 16.84 -13.69 -0.19
N ALA A 86 15.56 -13.40 -0.49
CA ALA A 86 15.19 -12.26 -1.33
C ALA A 86 15.65 -10.93 -0.72
N TRP A 87 15.43 -10.73 0.59
CA TRP A 87 15.90 -9.54 1.30
C TRP A 87 17.42 -9.41 1.25
N ARG A 88 18.18 -10.49 1.54
CA ARG A 88 19.65 -10.48 1.45
C ARG A 88 20.14 -10.15 0.05
N ASN A 89 19.54 -10.74 -0.98
CA ASN A 89 19.91 -10.47 -2.36
C ASN A 89 19.64 -9.01 -2.74
N THR A 90 18.50 -8.45 -2.34
CA THR A 90 18.23 -7.02 -2.53
C THR A 90 19.24 -6.18 -1.77
N ARG A 91 19.60 -6.53 -0.54
CA ARG A 91 20.61 -5.80 0.23
C ARG A 91 21.97 -5.82 -0.45
N LEU A 92 22.44 -6.99 -0.88
CA LEU A 92 23.70 -7.17 -1.60
C LEU A 92 23.72 -6.36 -2.90
N SER A 93 22.59 -6.22 -3.60
CA SER A 93 22.52 -5.39 -4.81
C SER A 93 22.65 -3.89 -4.56
N LEU A 94 22.55 -3.43 -3.30
CA LEU A 94 22.78 -2.04 -2.91
C LEU A 94 24.22 -1.79 -2.45
N ASP A 95 25.00 -2.85 -2.23
CA ASP A 95 26.39 -2.71 -1.79
C ASP A 95 27.23 -2.12 -2.94
N GLY A 96 27.90 -1.00 -2.68
CA GLY A 96 28.66 -0.25 -3.68
C GLY A 96 27.87 0.82 -4.43
N GLU A 97 26.55 0.92 -4.20
CA GLU A 97 25.71 1.98 -4.76
C GLU A 97 25.57 3.17 -3.79
N PRO A 98 25.14 4.36 -4.27
CA PRO A 98 24.79 5.48 -3.39
C PRO A 98 23.69 5.17 -2.36
N GLN A 99 22.97 4.05 -2.56
CA GLN A 99 21.94 3.56 -1.65
C GLN A 99 22.46 2.50 -0.65
N ALA A 100 23.77 2.26 -0.57
CA ALA A 100 24.35 1.44 0.48
C ALA A 100 23.92 1.96 1.86
N GLY A 101 23.56 1.07 2.78
CA GLY A 101 23.08 1.48 4.11
C GLY A 101 21.59 1.85 4.19
N ARG A 102 20.82 1.80 3.11
CA ARG A 102 19.38 2.12 3.14
C ARG A 102 18.53 0.98 3.75
N PRO A 103 17.53 1.27 4.60
CA PRO A 103 16.61 0.23 5.08
C PRO A 103 15.91 -0.48 3.91
N VAL A 104 15.73 -1.80 4.01
CA VAL A 104 14.97 -2.60 3.03
C VAL A 104 13.83 -3.31 3.73
N GLY A 105 12.61 -3.05 3.29
CA GLY A 105 11.39 -3.67 3.78
C GLY A 105 10.85 -4.72 2.82
N THR A 106 10.23 -5.77 3.35
CA THR A 106 9.44 -6.75 2.61
C THR A 106 7.95 -6.45 2.83
N VAL A 107 7.21 -6.24 1.74
CA VAL A 107 5.75 -6.17 1.76
C VAL A 107 5.17 -7.48 1.28
N ILE A 108 4.38 -8.11 2.14
CA ILE A 108 3.52 -9.24 1.80
C ILE A 108 2.15 -8.68 1.44
N VAL A 109 1.74 -8.81 0.19
CA VAL A 109 0.38 -8.46 -0.23
C VAL A 109 -0.50 -9.68 -0.03
N SER A 110 -1.62 -9.52 0.69
CA SER A 110 -2.59 -10.59 0.93
C SER A 110 -4.00 -10.18 0.51
N LYS A 111 -4.72 -11.12 -0.11
CA LYS A 111 -6.16 -10.98 -0.41
C LYS A 111 -6.89 -12.14 0.24
N ALA A 112 -7.91 -11.86 1.05
CA ALA A 112 -8.70 -12.89 1.76
C ALA A 112 -7.82 -13.92 2.51
N ASN A 113 -6.78 -13.44 3.21
CA ASN A 113 -5.77 -14.25 3.92
C ASN A 113 -4.89 -15.16 3.05
N ALA A 114 -5.04 -15.14 1.72
CA ALA A 114 -4.13 -15.82 0.81
C ALA A 114 -2.94 -14.90 0.47
N LEU A 115 -1.74 -15.46 0.39
CA LEU A 115 -0.57 -14.77 -0.13
C LEU A 115 -0.78 -14.45 -1.61
N TYR A 116 -0.74 -13.17 -1.94
CA TYR A 116 -0.88 -12.72 -3.33
C TYR A 116 0.50 -12.45 -3.95
N SER A 117 1.35 -11.70 -3.25
CA SER A 117 2.73 -11.44 -3.68
C SER A 117 3.62 -11.00 -2.52
N ALA A 118 4.93 -11.07 -2.71
CA ALA A 118 5.93 -10.52 -1.80
C ALA A 118 6.88 -9.61 -2.58
N ILE A 119 7.20 -8.45 -2.02
CA ILE A 119 7.92 -7.38 -2.73
C ILE A 119 8.98 -6.79 -1.81
N GLN A 120 10.19 -6.61 -2.32
CA GLN A 120 11.25 -5.87 -1.61
C GLN A 120 11.16 -4.39 -1.96
N ILE A 121 11.26 -3.54 -0.94
CA ILE A 121 11.15 -2.08 -1.04
C ILE A 121 12.36 -1.46 -0.36
N VAL A 122 13.15 -0.73 -1.14
CA VAL A 122 14.23 0.11 -0.62
C VAL A 122 13.62 1.41 -0.11
N ILE A 123 13.89 1.77 1.14
CA ILE A 123 13.37 2.98 1.76
C ILE A 123 14.34 4.13 1.47
N MET A 124 13.90 5.06 0.64
CA MET A 124 14.69 6.14 0.07
C MET A 124 14.56 7.43 0.88
N GLU A 125 15.59 8.29 0.86
CA GLU A 125 15.60 9.58 1.59
C GLU A 125 14.38 10.47 1.30
N PRO A 126 13.85 10.58 0.07
CA PRO A 126 12.69 11.43 -0.19
C PRO A 126 11.46 11.07 0.66
N ALA A 127 11.28 9.80 1.04
CA ALA A 127 10.21 9.41 1.94
C ALA A 127 10.44 9.94 3.38
N PHE A 128 11.70 9.97 3.85
CA PHE A 128 12.05 10.61 5.11
C PHE A 128 11.85 12.12 5.05
N ASP A 129 12.25 12.77 3.96
CA ASP A 129 12.13 14.23 3.81
C ASP A 129 10.68 14.70 3.87
N VAL A 130 9.76 13.96 3.23
CA VAL A 130 8.32 14.24 3.32
C VAL A 130 7.83 14.16 4.77
N LEU A 131 8.23 13.12 5.51
CA LEU A 131 7.82 12.93 6.91
C LEU A 131 8.45 13.95 7.87
N ARG A 132 9.65 14.47 7.57
CA ARG A 132 10.29 15.56 8.34
C ARG A 132 9.64 16.92 8.06
N GLY A 133 9.20 17.15 6.82
CA GLY A 133 8.76 18.46 6.34
C GLY A 133 7.39 18.90 6.85
N SER A 134 6.49 17.97 7.20
CA SER A 134 5.16 18.31 7.68
C SER A 134 4.60 17.24 8.63
N PRO A 135 3.93 17.62 9.74
CA PRO A 135 3.20 16.69 10.58
C PRO A 135 1.83 16.29 9.99
N THR A 136 1.39 16.94 8.92
CA THR A 136 0.08 16.70 8.29
C THR A 136 0.16 16.57 6.77
N PHE A 137 -0.74 15.76 6.20
CA PHE A 137 -1.06 15.73 4.78
C PHE A 137 -2.21 16.68 4.48
N THR A 138 -2.08 17.48 3.43
CA THR A 138 -3.21 18.26 2.89
C THR A 138 -3.99 17.40 1.91
N GLN A 139 -5.27 17.18 2.18
CA GLN A 139 -6.17 16.44 1.30
C GLN A 139 -7.37 17.29 0.88
N ILE A 140 -7.69 17.25 -0.41
CA ILE A 140 -8.88 17.89 -0.96
C ILE A 140 -9.97 16.84 -1.15
N SER A 141 -11.14 17.08 -0.57
CA SER A 141 -12.31 16.23 -0.76
C SER A 141 -12.80 16.29 -2.21
N GLY A 142 -12.85 15.16 -2.90
CA GLY A 142 -13.41 15.09 -4.26
C GLY A 142 -14.90 15.44 -4.31
N LEU A 143 -15.64 15.26 -3.20
CA LEU A 143 -17.08 15.54 -3.13
C LEU A 143 -17.37 17.01 -2.83
N THR A 144 -16.60 17.63 -1.92
CA THR A 144 -16.92 18.98 -1.41
C THR A 144 -15.93 20.06 -1.84
N GLY A 145 -14.80 19.68 -2.43
CA GLY A 145 -13.69 20.59 -2.74
C GLY A 145 -12.96 21.14 -1.50
N LYS A 146 -13.41 20.80 -0.28
CA LYS A 146 -12.80 21.31 0.95
C LYS A 146 -11.43 20.69 1.19
N SER A 147 -10.48 21.53 1.54
CA SER A 147 -9.16 21.12 2.02
C SER A 147 -9.25 20.73 3.49
N THR A 148 -8.62 19.62 3.84
CA THR A 148 -8.52 19.09 5.20
C THR A 148 -7.07 18.73 5.48
N GLN A 149 -6.62 18.98 6.70
CA GLN A 149 -5.32 18.52 7.19
C GLN A 149 -5.54 17.19 7.91
N LYS A 150 -4.85 16.15 7.47
CA LYS A 150 -4.83 14.84 8.13
C LYS A 150 -3.48 14.60 8.79
N PRO A 151 -3.42 13.94 9.96
CA PRO A 151 -2.15 13.58 10.55
C PRO A 151 -1.32 12.72 9.60
N VAL A 152 0.00 12.83 9.67
CA VAL A 152 0.90 11.90 8.98
C VAL A 152 0.95 10.60 9.78
N ASP A 153 0.05 9.69 9.43
CA ASP A 153 -0.02 8.34 9.98
C ASP A 153 -0.23 7.30 8.86
N ILE A 154 -0.14 6.02 9.23
CA ILE A 154 -0.28 4.90 8.28
C ILE A 154 -1.65 4.93 7.60
N GLY A 155 -2.72 5.21 8.35
CA GLY A 155 -4.08 5.28 7.82
C GLY A 155 -4.22 6.34 6.73
N SER A 156 -3.64 7.52 6.96
CA SER A 156 -3.63 8.61 5.99
C SER A 156 -2.80 8.28 4.76
N CYS A 157 -1.67 7.57 4.90
CA CYS A 157 -0.91 7.06 3.75
C CYS A 157 -1.73 6.08 2.90
N LEU A 158 -2.44 5.14 3.54
CA LEU A 158 -3.33 4.18 2.84
C LEU A 158 -4.46 4.91 2.11
N GLU A 159 -5.10 5.88 2.76
CA GLU A 159 -6.18 6.67 2.14
C GLU A 159 -5.68 7.45 0.92
N ILE A 160 -4.49 8.06 1.00
CA ILE A 160 -3.90 8.79 -0.14
C ILE A 160 -3.64 7.84 -1.31
N MET A 161 -3.07 6.65 -1.03
CA MET A 161 -2.86 5.64 -2.06
C MET A 161 -4.17 5.18 -2.70
N ASN A 162 -5.20 4.88 -1.90
CA ASN A 162 -6.52 4.48 -2.38
C ASN A 162 -7.19 5.58 -3.22
N LYS A 163 -7.07 6.85 -2.82
CA LYS A 163 -7.54 7.99 -3.64
C LYS A 163 -6.82 8.06 -4.99
N HIS A 164 -5.50 7.87 -5.00
CA HIS A 164 -4.72 7.85 -6.24
C HIS A 164 -5.14 6.70 -7.15
N ILE A 165 -5.37 5.52 -6.58
CA ILE A 165 -5.89 4.35 -7.30
C ILE A 165 -7.29 4.66 -7.88
N HIS A 166 -8.19 5.24 -7.09
CA HIS A 166 -9.51 5.67 -7.55
C HIS A 166 -9.49 6.68 -8.70
N ALA A 167 -8.52 7.59 -8.68
CA ALA A 167 -8.35 8.60 -9.73
C ALA A 167 -7.83 8.01 -11.06
N ASP A 168 -7.30 6.78 -11.07
CA ASP A 168 -6.80 6.11 -12.27
C ASP A 168 -7.94 5.56 -13.14
N SER A 169 -8.63 6.47 -13.82
CA SER A 169 -9.72 6.16 -14.77
C SER A 169 -9.24 5.42 -16.02
N LYS A 170 -7.96 5.54 -16.36
CA LYS A 170 -7.35 4.96 -17.58
C LYS A 170 -6.66 3.61 -17.33
N ASN A 171 -6.74 3.07 -16.11
CA ASN A 171 -6.10 1.82 -15.70
C ASN A 171 -4.58 1.79 -15.94
N GLN A 172 -3.90 2.93 -15.81
CA GLN A 172 -2.44 3.01 -15.97
C GLN A 172 -1.70 2.20 -14.89
N LEU A 173 -2.31 2.05 -13.70
CA LEU A 173 -1.79 1.25 -12.60
C LEU A 173 -2.06 -0.25 -12.81
N SER A 174 -2.93 -0.63 -13.75
CA SER A 174 -3.38 -2.02 -13.96
C SER A 174 -3.96 -2.66 -12.68
N LEU A 175 -4.67 -1.88 -11.86
CA LEU A 175 -5.29 -2.31 -10.60
C LEU A 175 -6.81 -2.50 -10.71
N ARG A 176 -7.38 -2.37 -11.92
CA ARG A 176 -8.79 -2.68 -12.18
C ARG A 176 -8.96 -4.14 -12.56
N MET A 177 -10.00 -4.77 -12.02
CA MET A 177 -10.36 -6.15 -12.30
C MET A 177 -11.87 -6.38 -12.14
N GLU A 178 -12.42 -7.44 -12.71
CA GLU A 178 -13.80 -7.83 -12.43
C GLU A 178 -13.93 -8.29 -10.97
N MET A 179 -14.95 -7.82 -10.27
CA MET A 179 -15.24 -8.28 -8.91
C MET A 179 -15.73 -9.72 -8.92
N THR A 180 -15.19 -10.53 -8.01
CA THR A 180 -15.70 -11.88 -7.78
C THR A 180 -16.94 -11.83 -6.86
N PRO A 181 -17.76 -12.90 -6.82
CA PRO A 181 -18.85 -13.00 -5.85
C PRO A 181 -18.38 -12.84 -4.39
N GLY A 182 -17.16 -13.30 -4.08
CA GLY A 182 -16.56 -13.13 -2.76
C GLY A 182 -16.25 -11.67 -2.44
N ASP A 183 -15.76 -10.89 -3.42
CA ASP A 183 -15.52 -9.46 -3.24
C ASP A 183 -16.83 -8.71 -2.97
N ILE A 184 -17.89 -9.03 -3.72
CA ILE A 184 -19.23 -8.44 -3.51
C ILE A 184 -19.79 -8.80 -2.12
N GLN A 185 -19.58 -10.03 -1.68
CA GLN A 185 -20.07 -10.51 -0.38
C GLN A 185 -19.38 -9.83 0.81
N VAL A 186 -18.15 -9.36 0.67
CA VAL A 186 -17.44 -8.62 1.73
C VAL A 186 -18.01 -7.20 1.92
N ILE A 187 -18.66 -6.62 0.91
CA ILE A 187 -19.24 -5.28 0.96
C ILE A 187 -20.68 -5.30 1.53
N ARG A 188 -21.39 -6.42 1.38
CA ARG A 188 -22.74 -6.63 1.92
C ARG A 188 -22.73 -6.82 3.44
#